data_AF-A0A1Q7K4U0-F1
#
_entry.id   AF-A0A1Q7K4U0-F1
#
_cell.length_a   1.000
_cell.length_b   1.000
_cell.length_c   1.000
_cell.angle_alpha   90.00
_cell.angle_beta   90.00
_cell.angle_gamma   90.00
#
_symmetry.space_group_name_H-M   'P 1'
#
loop_
_entity.id
_entity.type
_entity.pdbx_description
1 polymer ?
#
loop_
_entity_poly.entity_id
_entity_poly.type
_entity_poly.pdbx_seq_one_letter_code
_entity_poly.pdbx_strand_id
1 'polypeptide(L)'
;MVEDSEDEKQFRQRYSDELKKKKHGGRDTDLDVERIEVKQQGMKTPGRRGEQIKNEEIDKEIVRRYTSRQQKKIDEKKTSL
;
A
#
# COMPACT_ATOMS: atom_id res chain seq x y z
N MET A 1 -9.40 13.18 10.97
CA MET A 1 -8.18 12.35 10.96
C MET A 1 -7.33 12.83 12.11
N VAL A 2 -6.88 11.93 12.99
CA VAL A 2 -5.90 12.29 14.03
C VAL A 2 -4.61 12.65 13.33
N GLU A 3 -4.00 13.78 13.69
CA GLU A 3 -2.71 14.18 13.16
C GLU A 3 -1.63 13.21 13.63
N ASP A 4 -0.82 12.71 12.70
CA ASP A 4 0.29 11.81 13.01
C ASP A 4 1.36 12.57 13.82
N SER A 5 1.90 11.91 14.85
CA SER A 5 3.14 12.38 15.49
C SER A 5 4.32 12.36 14.51
N GLU A 6 5.43 13.03 14.84
CA GLU A 6 6.63 13.00 13.98
C GLU A 6 7.17 11.57 13.77
N ASP A 7 7.10 10.72 14.80
CA ASP A 7 7.47 9.31 14.68
C ASP A 7 6.52 8.54 13.76
N GLU A 8 5.21 8.82 13.83
CA GLU A 8 4.21 8.23 12.95
C GLU A 8 4.39 8.68 11.49
N LYS A 9 4.74 9.95 11.25
CA LYS A 9 5.07 10.45 9.92
C LYS A 9 6.30 9.74 9.35
N GLN A 10 7.35 9.58 10.15
CA GLN A 10 8.55 8.84 9.73
C GLN A 10 8.25 7.37 9.46
N PHE A 11 7.46 6.72 10.34
CA PHE A 11 7.01 5.35 10.16
C PHE A 11 6.22 5.19 8.86
N ARG A 12 5.23 6.07 8.63
CA ARG A 12 4.42 6.09 7.41
C ARG A 12 5.28 6.23 6.17
N GLN A 13 6.23 7.16 6.17
CA GLN A 13 7.13 7.38 5.04
C GLN A 13 7.94 6.11 4.73
N ARG A 14 8.64 5.56 5.72
CA ARG A 14 9.45 4.33 5.56
C ARG A 14 8.61 3.17 5.06
N TYR A 15 7.44 2.96 5.66
CA TYR A 15 6.56 1.88 5.29
C TYR A 15 6.01 2.04 3.87
N SER A 16 5.61 3.25 3.47
CA SER A 16 5.19 3.53 2.10
C SER A 16 6.28 3.22 1.06
N ASP A 17 7.55 3.47 1.40
CA ASP A 17 8.68 3.20 0.52
C ASP A 17 9.01 1.70 0.45
N GLU A 18 8.77 0.95 1.53
CA GLU A 18 8.83 -0.52 1.52
C GLU A 18 7.75 -1.12 0.63
N LEU A 19 6.50 -0.63 0.71
CA LEU A 19 5.39 -1.11 -0.13
C LEU A 19 5.64 -0.90 -1.63
N LYS A 20 6.30 0.21 -2.01
CA LYS A 20 6.67 0.49 -3.40
C LYS A 20 7.75 -0.46 -3.94
N LYS A 21 8.61 -1.01 -3.07
CA LYS A 21 9.69 -1.95 -3.44
C LYS A 21 9.17 -3.37 -3.65
N LYS A 22 8.06 -3.76 -3.01
CA LYS A 22 7.45 -5.09 -3.13
C LYS A 22 7.11 -5.39 -4.59
N LYS A 23 7.45 -6.60 -5.05
CA LYS A 23 7.44 -6.94 -6.49
C LYS A 23 6.06 -6.74 -7.11
N HIS A 24 6.07 -6.26 -8.34
CA HIS A 24 4.90 -6.15 -9.22
C HIS A 24 4.93 -7.31 -10.23
N GLY A 25 4.64 -8.54 -9.79
CA GLY A 25 4.69 -9.72 -10.66
C GLY A 25 3.37 -10.48 -10.69
N GLY A 26 2.72 -10.53 -11.85
CA GLY A 26 1.52 -11.33 -12.11
C GLY A 26 0.29 -10.97 -11.26
N ARG A 27 0.25 -11.46 -10.02
CA ARG A 27 -0.90 -11.48 -9.10
C ARG A 27 -0.58 -10.78 -7.77
N ASP A 28 0.07 -9.59 -7.79
CA ASP A 28 0.32 -8.73 -6.60
C ASP A 28 0.74 -9.47 -5.29
N THR A 29 1.51 -10.56 -5.40
CA THR A 29 1.68 -11.54 -4.33
C THR A 29 2.29 -10.96 -3.07
N ASP A 30 3.27 -10.08 -3.19
CA ASP A 30 4.03 -9.56 -2.04
C ASP A 30 3.22 -8.53 -1.24
N LEU A 31 2.27 -7.84 -1.89
CA LEU A 31 1.39 -6.84 -1.27
C LEU A 31 0.17 -7.50 -0.64
N ASP A 32 -0.39 -8.52 -1.30
CA ASP A 32 -1.48 -9.32 -0.75
C ASP A 32 -1.01 -10.09 0.50
N VAL A 33 0.22 -10.64 0.46
CA VAL A 33 0.85 -11.26 1.64
C VAL A 33 1.01 -10.24 2.77
N GLU A 34 1.53 -9.04 2.48
CA GLU A 34 1.65 -7.97 3.49
C GLU A 34 0.29 -7.63 4.12
N ARG A 35 -0.76 -7.53 3.31
CA ARG A 35 -2.12 -7.25 3.79
C ARG A 35 -2.64 -8.34 4.71
N ILE A 36 -2.37 -9.60 4.39
CA ILE A 36 -2.74 -10.74 5.23
C ILE A 36 -1.95 -10.70 6.55
N GLU A 37 -0.65 -10.45 6.50
CA GLU A 37 0.21 -10.39 7.69
C GLU A 37 -0.19 -9.24 8.62
N VAL A 38 -0.44 -8.04 8.09
CA VAL A 38 -0.91 -6.89 8.87
C VAL A 38 -2.28 -7.16 9.48
N LYS A 39 -3.20 -7.80 8.74
CA LYS A 39 -4.50 -8.20 9.28
C LYS A 39 -4.35 -9.21 10.42
N GLN A 40 -3.47 -10.21 10.27
CA GLN A 40 -3.19 -11.18 11.32
C GLN A 40 -2.55 -10.53 12.55
N GLN A 41 -1.63 -9.58 12.34
CA GLN A 41 -1.04 -8.81 13.43
C GLN A 41 -2.11 -7.99 14.16
N GLY A 42 -3.03 -7.34 13.44
CA GLY A 42 -4.13 -6.58 14.03
C GLY A 42 -5.13 -7.42 14.82
N MET A 43 -5.25 -8.72 14.52
CA MET A 43 -6.01 -9.64 15.38
C MET A 43 -5.29 -9.94 16.70
N LYS A 44 -3.95 -9.88 16.73
CA LYS A 44 -3.12 -10.10 17.93
C LYS A 44 -2.99 -8.84 18.78
N THR A 45 -2.85 -7.67 18.16
CA THR A 45 -2.59 -6.40 18.86
C THR A 45 -3.55 -5.27 18.44
N PRO A 46 -4.88 -5.48 18.55
CA PRO A 46 -5.88 -4.60 17.97
C PRO A 46 -5.78 -3.17 18.47
N GLY A 47 -6.01 -2.22 17.56
CA GLY A 47 -6.17 -0.79 17.89
C GLY A 47 -4.86 -0.02 18.04
N ARG A 48 -3.70 -0.64 17.78
CA ARG A 48 -2.43 0.08 17.79
C ARG A 48 -2.33 1.03 16.60
N ARG A 49 -1.88 2.27 16.86
CA ARG A 49 -1.77 3.32 15.84
C ARG A 49 -0.90 2.91 14.65
N GLY A 50 0.21 2.23 14.90
CA GLY A 50 1.07 1.69 13.83
C GLY A 50 0.34 0.70 12.90
N GLU A 51 -0.60 -0.10 13.41
CA GLU A 51 -1.38 -1.02 12.57
C GLU A 51 -2.40 -0.29 11.69
N GLN A 52 -3.00 0.79 12.22
CA GLN A 52 -3.88 1.65 11.44
C GLN A 52 -3.09 2.28 10.28
N ILE A 53 -1.91 2.83 10.56
CA ILE A 53 -1.02 3.41 9.55
C ILE A 53 -0.66 2.36 8.48
N LYS A 54 -0.31 1.13 8.89
CA LYS A 54 -0.01 0.06 7.93
C LYS A 54 -1.19 -0.24 7.00
N ASN A 55 -2.40 -0.40 7.55
CA ASN A 55 -3.59 -0.64 6.75
C ASN A 55 -3.86 0.52 5.77
N GLU A 56 -3.78 1.77 6.25
CA GLU A 56 -3.96 2.96 5.42
C GLU A 56 -2.95 3.02 4.25
N GLU A 57 -1.67 2.73 4.51
CA GLU A 57 -0.64 2.77 3.45
C GLU A 57 -0.76 1.61 2.46
N ILE A 58 -1.18 0.42 2.91
CA ILE A 58 -1.50 -0.70 2.01
C ILE A 58 -2.64 -0.31 1.07
N ASP A 59 -3.73 0.25 1.60
CA ASP A 59 -4.88 0.65 0.79
C ASP A 59 -4.50 1.76 -0.22
N LYS A 60 -3.71 2.74 0.20
CA LYS A 60 -3.16 3.77 -0.71
C LYS A 60 -2.32 3.17 -1.83
N GLU A 61 -1.45 2.22 -1.51
CA GLU A 61 -0.60 1.58 -2.52
C GLU A 61 -1.43 0.72 -3.50
N ILE A 62 -2.47 0.02 -3.02
CA ILE A 62 -3.40 -0.72 -3.88
C ILE A 62 -4.07 0.23 -4.89
N VAL A 63 -4.59 1.37 -4.41
CA VAL A 63 -5.21 2.38 -5.28
C VAL A 63 -4.19 2.93 -6.28
N ARG A 64 -2.96 3.25 -5.85
CA ARG A 64 -1.88 3.73 -6.73
C ARG A 64 -1.56 2.72 -7.84
N ARG A 65 -1.47 1.42 -7.51
CA ARG A 65 -1.21 0.35 -8.47
C ARG A 65 -2.37 0.17 -9.45
N TYR A 66 -3.60 0.30 -8.98
CA TYR A 66 -4.78 0.21 -9.82
C TYR A 66 -4.84 1.36 -10.82
N THR A 67 -4.72 2.61 -10.36
CA THR A 67 -4.76 3.80 -11.22
C THR A 67 -3.62 3.81 -12.24
N SER A 68 -2.40 3.45 -11.81
CA SER A 68 -1.24 3.34 -12.71
C SER A 68 -1.45 2.31 -13.81
N ARG A 69 -2.08 1.17 -13.50
CA ARG A 69 -2.41 0.13 -14.50
C ARG A 69 -3.47 0.61 -15.50
N GLN A 70 -4.47 1.37 -15.05
CA GLN A 70 -5.49 1.95 -15.95
C GLN A 70 -4.88 3.01 -16.87
N GLN A 71 -4.01 3.87 -16.35
CA GLN A 71 -3.34 4.90 -17.14
C GLN A 71 -2.49 4.28 -18.26
N LYS A 72 -1.67 3.26 -17.94
CA LYS A 72 -0.88 2.54 -18.94
C LYS A 72 -1.74 1.98 -20.08
N LYS A 73 -2.90 1.38 -19.76
CA LYS A 73 -3.85 0.87 -20.78
C LYS A 73 -4.44 1.97 -21.66
N ILE A 74 -4.66 3.17 -21.12
CA ILE A 74 -5.15 4.32 -21.89
C ILE A 74 -4.05 4.81 -22.83
N ASP A 75 -2.82 4.92 -22.35
CA ASP A 75 -1.69 5.41 -23.12
C ASP A 75 -1.33 4.44 -24.26
N GLU A 76 -1.32 3.13 -23.99
CA GLU A 76 -1.14 2.09 -25.02
C GLU A 76 -2.18 2.18 -26.13
N LYS A 77 -3.46 2.40 -25.79
CA LYS A 77 -4.53 2.58 -26.79
C LYS A 77 -4.33 3.84 -27.63
N LYS A 78 -3.84 4.94 -27.05
CA LYS A 78 -3.58 6.20 -27.78
C LYS A 78 -2.41 6.07 -28.75
N THR A 79 -1.38 5.31 -28.41
CA THR A 79 -0.23 5.07 -29.30
C THR A 79 -0.56 4.09 -30.44
N SER A 80 -1.64 3.32 -30.31
CA SER A 80 -2.09 2.33 -31.30
C SER A 80 -3.08 2.88 -32.35
N LEU A 81 -3.44 4.16 -32.26
CA LEU A 81 -4.36 4.91 -33.15
C LEU A 81 -3.57 5.88 -34.03
#